data_AF-A0A847FDM6-F1
#
_entry.id   AF-A0A847FDM6-F1
#
_cell.length_a   1.000
_cell.length_b   1.000
_cell.length_c   1.000
_cell.angle_alpha   90.00
_cell.angle_beta   90.00
_cell.angle_gamma   90.00
#
_symmetry.space_group_name_H-M   'P 1'
#
loop_
_entity.id
_entity.type
_entity.pdbx_description
1 polymer ?
#
loop_
_entity_poly.entity_id
_entity_poly.type
_entity_poly.pdbx_seq_one_letter_code
_entity_poly.pdbx_strand_id
1 'polypeptide(L)'
;MDEKDILALKRRYLLWLYKTTKEAFDRYERKFTQLEIDKFILEEVSRECRQAYLSDEREAIGEQAEAMRVYVAEKENACLKLKYRGKKINPEYLFLDIKLQALEKAIVKELGNEELRRIKNLYEQEMSERILHSRDEK
;
A
#
# COMPACT_ATOMS: atom_id res chain seq x y z
N MET A 1 -10.29 -10.30 -37.56
CA MET A 1 -10.17 -9.42 -36.39
C MET A 1 -9.74 -8.08 -36.92
N ASP A 2 -10.54 -7.05 -36.72
CA ASP A 2 -10.17 -5.72 -37.18
C ASP A 2 -9.20 -5.03 -36.18
N GLU A 3 -8.70 -3.86 -36.54
CA GLU A 3 -7.76 -3.10 -35.70
C GLU A 3 -8.40 -2.68 -34.36
N LYS A 4 -9.72 -2.42 -34.36
CA LYS A 4 -10.46 -2.05 -33.14
C LYS A 4 -10.57 -3.22 -32.17
N ASP A 5 -10.80 -4.42 -32.68
CA ASP A 5 -10.84 -5.66 -31.90
C ASP A 5 -9.49 -5.92 -31.22
N ILE A 6 -8.39 -5.75 -31.96
CA ILE A 6 -7.03 -5.93 -31.44
C ILE A 6 -6.75 -4.89 -30.35
N LEU A 7 -7.09 -3.63 -30.58
CA LEU A 7 -6.90 -2.57 -29.58
C LEU A 7 -7.73 -2.83 -28.32
N ALA A 8 -8.99 -3.25 -28.46
CA ALA A 8 -9.85 -3.62 -27.34
C ALA A 8 -9.32 -4.84 -26.56
N LEU A 9 -8.73 -5.81 -27.24
CA LEU A 9 -8.09 -6.96 -26.60
C LEU A 9 -6.84 -6.54 -25.81
N LYS A 10 -5.95 -5.74 -26.41
CA LYS A 10 -4.78 -5.16 -25.74
C LYS A 10 -5.18 -4.38 -24.49
N ARG A 11 -6.21 -3.54 -24.61
CA ARG A 11 -6.74 -2.75 -23.50
C ARG A 11 -7.18 -3.62 -22.33
N ARG A 12 -8.01 -4.64 -22.56
CA ARG A 12 -8.48 -5.55 -21.51
C ARG A 12 -7.35 -6.31 -20.85
N TYR A 13 -6.40 -6.80 -21.65
CA TYR A 13 -5.24 -7.52 -21.15
C TYR A 13 -4.34 -6.63 -20.28
N LEU A 14 -4.02 -5.43 -20.75
CA LEU A 14 -3.17 -4.49 -20.03
C LEU A 14 -3.82 -3.99 -18.74
N LEU A 15 -5.14 -3.74 -18.74
CA LEU A 15 -5.90 -3.41 -17.52
C LEU A 15 -5.81 -4.54 -16.49
N TRP A 16 -6.09 -5.77 -16.89
CA TRP A 16 -6.00 -6.93 -15.99
C TRP A 16 -4.58 -7.14 -15.46
N LEU A 17 -3.57 -7.02 -16.32
CA LEU A 17 -2.17 -7.19 -15.93
C LEU A 17 -1.70 -6.06 -15.00
N TYR A 18 -2.19 -4.84 -15.20
CA TYR A 18 -1.92 -3.70 -14.33
C TYR A 18 -2.49 -3.95 -12.94
N LYS A 19 -3.78 -4.26 -12.87
CA LYS A 19 -4.46 -4.59 -11.61
C LYS A 19 -3.73 -5.67 -10.84
N THR A 20 -3.48 -6.83 -11.45
CA THR A 20 -2.86 -7.97 -10.75
C THR A 20 -1.43 -7.68 -10.30
N THR A 21 -0.64 -6.95 -11.10
CA THR A 21 0.73 -6.57 -10.74
C THR A 21 0.74 -5.50 -9.65
N LYS A 22 -0.14 -4.50 -9.74
CA LYS A 22 -0.27 -3.41 -8.77
C LYS A 22 -0.78 -3.92 -7.42
N GLU A 23 -1.77 -4.81 -7.37
CA GLU A 23 -2.21 -5.44 -6.11
C GLU A 23 -1.08 -6.23 -5.45
N ALA A 24 -0.28 -6.95 -6.25
CA ALA A 24 0.86 -7.70 -5.73
C ALA A 24 1.93 -6.77 -5.14
N PHE A 25 2.22 -5.67 -5.81
CA PHE A 25 3.15 -4.65 -5.33
C PHE A 25 2.61 -3.93 -4.08
N ASP A 26 1.32 -3.57 -4.08
CA ASP A 26 0.67 -2.87 -2.97
C ASP A 26 0.63 -3.68 -1.68
N ARG A 27 0.72 -5.02 -1.74
CA ARG A 27 0.89 -5.84 -0.53
C ARG A 27 2.20 -5.55 0.22
N TYR A 28 3.24 -5.10 -0.49
CA TYR A 28 4.48 -4.65 0.14
C TYR A 28 4.34 -3.19 0.58
N GLU A 29 3.96 -2.31 -0.35
CA GLU A 29 3.85 -0.87 -0.10
C GLU A 29 2.92 -0.55 1.06
N ARG A 30 1.76 -1.22 1.12
CA ARG A 30 0.79 -1.03 2.21
C ARG A 30 1.42 -1.21 3.59
N LYS A 31 2.31 -2.18 3.77
CA LYS A 31 2.95 -2.41 5.08
C LYS A 31 3.90 -1.29 5.44
N PHE A 32 4.63 -0.75 4.47
CA PHE A 32 5.51 0.41 4.66
C PHE A 32 4.72 1.68 4.94
N THR A 33 3.68 1.95 4.16
CA THR A 33 2.78 3.10 4.35
C THR A 33 2.07 3.03 5.70
N GLN A 34 1.58 1.85 6.09
CA GLN A 34 0.99 1.64 7.42
C GLN A 34 1.97 1.94 8.54
N LEU A 35 3.23 1.51 8.44
CA LEU A 35 4.23 1.81 9.46
C LEU A 35 4.49 3.31 9.60
N GLU A 36 4.57 4.03 8.48
CA GLU A 36 4.75 5.49 8.49
C GLU A 36 3.58 6.21 9.15
N ILE A 37 2.34 5.82 8.79
CA ILE A 37 1.12 6.35 9.40
C ILE A 37 1.06 6.01 10.89
N ASP A 38 1.34 4.76 11.28
CA ASP A 38 1.28 4.33 12.68
C ASP A 38 2.33 5.05 13.54
N LYS A 39 3.53 5.32 12.99
CA LYS A 39 4.55 6.14 13.67
C LYS A 39 4.06 7.55 13.94
N PHE A 40 3.43 8.17 12.96
CA PHE A 40 2.82 9.49 13.11
C PHE A 40 1.71 9.48 14.18
N ILE A 41 0.80 8.50 14.13
CA ILE A 41 -0.26 8.38 15.15
C ILE A 41 0.33 8.17 16.55
N LEU A 42 1.36 7.33 16.70
CA LEU A 42 2.04 7.11 17.98
C LEU A 42 2.67 8.41 18.52
N GLU A 43 3.26 9.23 17.65
CA GLU A 43 3.83 10.53 18.05
C GLU A 43 2.75 11.47 18.58
N GLU A 44 1.62 11.57 17.88
CA GLU A 44 0.48 12.38 18.28
C GLU A 44 -0.10 11.88 19.62
N VAL A 45 -0.36 10.57 19.74
CA VAL A 45 -0.84 9.95 20.99
C VAL A 45 0.12 10.24 22.14
N SER A 46 1.42 10.05 21.94
CA SER A 46 2.45 10.30 22.95
C SER A 46 2.53 11.78 23.37
N ARG A 47 2.21 12.71 22.47
CA ARG A 47 2.13 14.14 22.79
C ARG A 47 0.93 14.42 23.68
N GLU A 48 -0.25 13.91 23.35
CA GLU A 48 -1.47 14.10 24.14
C GLU A 48 -1.34 13.45 25.54
N CYS A 49 -0.73 12.27 25.65
CA CYS A 49 -0.45 11.61 26.94
C CYS A 49 0.38 12.48 27.89
N ARG A 50 1.36 13.22 27.34
CA ARG A 50 2.19 14.14 28.13
C ARG A 50 1.41 15.33 28.65
N GLN A 51 0.30 15.71 28.00
CA GLN A 51 -0.54 16.85 28.35
C GLN A 51 -1.74 16.48 29.25
N ALA A 52 -2.00 15.19 29.49
CA ALA A 52 -3.10 14.74 30.35
C ALA A 52 -3.03 15.34 31.77
N TYR A 53 -4.18 15.83 32.25
CA TYR A 53 -4.29 16.67 33.45
C TYR A 53 -4.44 15.89 34.78
N LEU A 54 -4.85 14.61 34.74
CA LEU A 54 -5.08 13.77 35.92
C LEU A 54 -4.11 12.56 35.95
N SER A 55 -3.58 12.22 37.12
CA SER A 55 -2.55 11.18 37.31
C SER A 55 -3.00 9.79 36.86
N ASP A 56 -4.24 9.43 37.18
CA ASP A 56 -4.76 8.08 36.99
C ASP A 56 -5.11 7.82 35.51
N GLU A 57 -5.59 8.85 34.81
CA GLU A 57 -5.80 8.83 33.35
C GLU A 57 -4.47 8.73 32.61
N ARG A 58 -3.42 9.41 33.10
CA ARG A 58 -2.09 9.35 32.50
C ARG A 58 -1.47 7.95 32.60
N GLU A 59 -1.71 7.22 33.69
CA GLU A 59 -1.23 5.84 33.86
C GLU A 59 -1.94 4.88 32.90
N ALA A 60 -3.28 4.90 32.85
CA ALA A 60 -4.07 4.04 31.96
C ALA A 60 -3.81 4.31 30.47
N ILE A 61 -3.69 5.58 30.06
CA ILE A 61 -3.36 5.94 28.67
C ILE A 61 -1.88 5.60 28.39
N GLY A 62 -1.00 5.71 29.38
CA GLY A 62 0.41 5.34 29.28
C GLY A 62 0.62 3.87 28.91
N GLU A 63 -0.13 2.95 29.51
CA GLU A 63 -0.07 1.53 29.16
C GLU A 63 -0.48 1.26 27.70
N GLN A 64 -1.53 1.92 27.21
CA GLN A 64 -1.99 1.80 25.82
C GLN A 64 -0.98 2.39 24.82
N ALA A 65 -0.39 3.54 25.16
CA ALA A 65 0.65 4.17 24.35
C ALA A 65 1.90 3.28 24.27
N GLU A 66 2.27 2.62 25.36
CA GLU A 66 3.39 1.67 25.38
C GLU A 66 3.09 0.42 24.54
N ALA A 67 1.88 -0.14 24.65
CA ALA A 67 1.47 -1.25 23.79
C ALA A 67 1.53 -0.89 22.30
N MET A 68 1.09 0.32 21.95
CA MET A 68 1.19 0.83 20.58
C MET A 68 2.67 1.00 20.15
N ARG A 69 3.54 1.49 21.04
CA ARG A 69 4.98 1.61 20.78
C ARG A 69 5.61 0.25 20.45
N VAL A 70 5.31 -0.78 21.24
CA VAL A 70 5.78 -2.14 21.01
C VAL A 70 5.29 -2.65 19.65
N TYR A 71 4.00 -2.49 19.35
CA TYR A 71 3.41 -2.88 18.07
C TYR A 71 4.10 -2.19 16.87
N VAL A 72 4.36 -0.88 16.94
CA VAL A 72 5.05 -0.13 15.89
C VAL A 72 6.49 -0.64 15.70
N ALA A 73 7.20 -0.93 16.79
CA ALA A 73 8.56 -1.47 16.74
C ALA A 73 8.60 -2.89 16.13
N GLU A 74 7.64 -3.75 16.47
CA GLU A 74 7.51 -5.07 15.86
C GLU A 74 7.19 -4.98 14.37
N LYS A 75 6.27 -4.08 13.99
CA LYS A 75 5.94 -3.80 12.58
C LYS A 75 7.15 -3.28 11.80
N GLU A 76 7.95 -2.39 12.39
CA GLU A 76 9.18 -1.89 11.78
C GLU A 76 10.17 -3.02 11.47
N ASN A 77 10.38 -3.91 12.43
CA ASN A 77 11.22 -5.10 12.22
C ASN A 77 10.66 -6.02 11.12
N ALA A 78 9.34 -6.20 11.05
CA ALA A 78 8.69 -6.98 9.99
C ALA A 78 8.85 -6.33 8.60
N CYS A 79 8.70 -5.00 8.51
CA CYS A 79 8.93 -4.24 7.29
C CYS A 79 10.38 -4.35 6.82
N LEU A 80 11.37 -4.25 7.71
CA LEU A 80 12.77 -4.42 7.36
C LEU A 80 13.06 -5.79 6.75
N LYS A 81 12.49 -6.86 7.33
CA LYS A 81 12.62 -8.23 6.80
C LYS A 81 11.93 -8.44 5.44
N LEU A 82 10.89 -7.64 5.14
CA LEU A 82 10.22 -7.68 3.84
C LEU A 82 11.01 -6.92 2.77
N LYS A 83 11.56 -5.75 3.12
CA LYS A 83 12.32 -4.90 2.21
C LYS A 83 13.70 -5.46 1.92
N TYR A 84 14.32 -6.12 2.90
CA TYR A 84 15.69 -6.63 2.80
C TYR A 84 15.76 -8.13 3.05
N ARG A 85 16.50 -8.83 2.19
CA ARG A 85 16.94 -10.20 2.40
C ARG A 85 18.43 -10.19 2.72
N GLY A 86 18.76 -10.14 4.01
CA GLY A 86 20.11 -9.87 4.49
C GLY A 86 20.50 -8.41 4.24
N LYS A 87 21.63 -8.16 3.58
CA LYS A 87 22.09 -6.80 3.22
C LYS A 87 21.57 -6.28 1.88
N LYS A 88 20.76 -7.07 1.16
CA LYS A 88 20.27 -6.75 -0.19
C LYS A 88 18.78 -6.51 -0.17
N ILE A 89 18.28 -5.69 -1.10
CA ILE A 89 16.85 -5.51 -1.32
C ILE A 89 16.24 -6.86 -1.69
N ASN A 90 15.03 -7.12 -1.21
CA ASN A 90 14.27 -8.30 -1.57
C ASN A 90 14.05 -8.35 -3.11
N PRO A 91 14.56 -9.39 -3.80
CA PRO A 91 14.44 -9.48 -5.25
C PRO A 91 13.00 -9.51 -5.77
N GLU A 92 12.06 -10.05 -4.99
CA GLU A 92 10.64 -10.11 -5.37
C GLU A 92 10.01 -8.72 -5.40
N TYR A 93 10.26 -7.92 -4.36
CA TYR A 93 9.85 -6.52 -4.31
C TYR A 93 10.44 -5.74 -5.48
N LEU A 94 11.74 -5.88 -5.73
CA LEU A 94 12.42 -5.19 -6.82
C LEU A 94 11.88 -5.61 -8.21
N PHE A 95 11.62 -6.90 -8.39
CA PHE A 95 11.04 -7.40 -9.64
C PHE A 95 9.63 -6.83 -9.88
N LEU A 96 8.79 -6.75 -8.85
CA LEU A 96 7.45 -6.19 -8.97
C LEU A 96 7.49 -4.70 -9.33
N ASP A 97 8.38 -3.91 -8.72
CA ASP A 97 8.57 -2.50 -9.08
C ASP A 97 8.99 -2.35 -10.55
N ILE A 98 10.05 -3.06 -10.96
CA ILE A 98 10.54 -3.02 -12.34
C ILE A 98 9.44 -3.48 -13.33
N LYS A 99 8.71 -4.54 -13.00
CA LYS A 99 7.62 -5.06 -13.83
C LYS A 99 6.49 -4.05 -13.97
N LEU A 100 6.10 -3.40 -12.87
CA LEU A 100 5.05 -2.37 -12.89
C LEU A 100 5.49 -1.18 -13.77
N GLN A 101 6.72 -0.70 -13.61
CA GLN A 101 7.27 0.37 -14.46
C GLN A 101 7.30 0.00 -15.95
N ALA A 102 7.72 -1.22 -16.27
CA ALA A 102 7.72 -1.72 -17.65
C ALA A 102 6.30 -1.81 -18.23
N LEU A 103 5.34 -2.22 -17.40
CA LEU A 103 3.94 -2.31 -17.78
C LEU A 103 3.31 -0.93 -18.05
N GLU A 104 3.61 0.06 -17.21
CA GLU A 104 3.16 1.45 -17.44
C GLU A 104 3.69 1.98 -18.78
N LYS A 105 4.96 1.70 -19.11
CA LYS A 105 5.55 2.04 -20.42
C LYS A 105 4.83 1.32 -21.58
N ALA A 106 4.48 0.05 -21.39
CA ALA A 106 3.72 -0.71 -22.40
C ALA A 106 2.32 -0.14 -22.61
N ILE A 107 1.62 0.25 -21.55
CA ILE A 107 0.30 0.92 -21.63
C ILE A 107 0.43 2.23 -22.41
N VAL A 108 1.42 3.06 -22.10
CA VAL A 108 1.63 4.33 -22.81
C VAL A 108 1.91 4.10 -24.28
N LYS A 109 2.73 3.10 -24.62
CA LYS A 109 3.06 2.75 -26.00
C LYS A 109 1.84 2.28 -26.79
N GLU A 110 1.01 1.42 -26.21
CA GLU A 110 -0.10 0.75 -26.93
C GLU A 110 -1.41 1.53 -26.88
N LEU A 111 -1.66 2.30 -25.80
CA LEU A 111 -2.95 2.94 -25.50
C LEU A 111 -2.85 4.44 -25.21
N GLY A 112 -1.64 4.97 -24.95
CA GLY A 112 -1.39 6.37 -24.64
C GLY A 112 -1.46 6.74 -23.15
N ASN A 113 -1.00 7.95 -22.85
CA ASN A 113 -0.88 8.47 -21.47
C ASN A 113 -2.23 8.71 -20.78
N GLU A 114 -3.27 9.06 -21.54
CA GLU A 114 -4.62 9.24 -20.99
C GLU A 114 -5.18 7.93 -20.48
N GLU A 115 -4.99 6.85 -21.23
CA GLU A 115 -5.48 5.54 -20.81
C GLU A 115 -4.71 5.01 -19.60
N LEU A 116 -3.39 5.27 -19.50
CA LEU A 116 -2.65 4.98 -18.26
C LEU A 116 -3.26 5.69 -17.04
N ARG A 117 -3.54 7.00 -17.14
CA ARG A 117 -4.18 7.75 -16.06
C ARG A 117 -5.55 7.18 -15.70
N ARG A 118 -6.34 6.81 -16.70
CA ARG A 118 -7.65 6.18 -16.50
C ARG A 118 -7.53 4.84 -15.77
N ILE A 119 -6.61 3.99 -16.18
CA ILE A 119 -6.37 2.68 -15.55
C ILE A 119 -5.96 2.86 -14.08
N LYS A 120 -5.06 3.81 -13.78
CA LYS A 120 -4.67 4.14 -12.40
C LYS A 120 -5.88 4.57 -11.56
N ASN A 121 -6.70 5.48 -12.07
CA ASN A 121 -7.89 5.95 -11.35
C ASN A 121 -8.91 4.83 -11.12
N LEU A 122 -9.17 3.99 -12.13
CA LEU A 122 -10.07 2.84 -11.98
C LEU A 122 -9.58 1.86 -10.91
N TYR A 123 -8.26 1.63 -10.86
CA TYR A 123 -7.65 0.79 -9.83
C TYR A 123 -7.86 1.37 -8.42
N GLU A 124 -7.57 2.66 -8.21
CA GLU A 124 -7.74 3.31 -6.91
C GLU A 124 -9.22 3.36 -6.47
N GLN A 125 -10.13 3.63 -7.41
CA GLN A 125 -11.57 3.59 -7.16
C GLN A 125 -11.99 2.19 -6.69
N GLU A 126 -11.59 1.16 -7.41
CA GLU A 126 -11.94 -0.21 -7.06
C GLU A 126 -11.34 -0.65 -5.72
N MET A 127 -10.10 -0.27 -5.42
CA MET A 127 -9.48 -0.54 -4.11
C MET A 127 -10.22 0.17 -2.98
N SER A 128 -10.63 1.42 -3.20
CA SER A 128 -11.39 2.20 -2.21
C SER A 128 -12.77 1.61 -1.98
N GLU A 129 -13.49 1.24 -3.05
CA GLU A 129 -14.80 0.59 -2.96
C GLU A 129 -14.72 -0.74 -2.22
N ARG A 130 -13.66 -1.53 -2.45
CA ARG A 130 -13.43 -2.78 -1.70
C ARG A 130 -13.26 -2.56 -0.20
N ILE A 131 -12.60 -1.47 0.21
CA ILE A 131 -12.44 -1.11 1.63
C ILE A 131 -13.79 -0.66 2.22
N LEU A 132 -14.53 0.18 1.49
CA LEU A 132 -15.82 0.69 1.96
C LEU A 132 -16.91 -0.39 2.02
N HIS A 133 -16.80 -1.41 1.16
CA HIS A 133 -17.77 -2.49 1.05
C HIS A 133 -17.26 -3.84 1.56
N SER A 134 -16.05 -3.91 2.11
CA SER A 134 -15.63 -5.09 2.87
C SER A 134 -16.56 -5.18 4.08
N ARG A 135 -17.51 -6.11 4.02
CA ARG A 135 -18.29 -6.48 5.20
C ARG A 135 -17.29 -6.97 6.23
N ASP A 136 -17.41 -6.49 7.47
CA ASP A 136 -16.69 -7.05 8.62
C ASP A 136 -16.98 -8.55 8.62
N GLU A 137 -16.02 -9.36 8.16
CA GLU A 137 -16.04 -10.80 8.40
C GLU A 137 -15.82 -10.97 9.90
N LYS A 138 -16.94 -11.03 10.63
CA LYS A 138 -17.02 -11.41 12.04
C LYS A 138 -16.54 -12.84 12.23
#